data_AF-A0A8J7K2I4-F1
#
_entry.id   AF-A0A8J7K2I4-F1
#
_cell.length_a   1.000
_cell.length_b   1.000
_cell.length_c   1.000
_cell.angle_alpha   90.00
_cell.angle_beta   90.00
_cell.angle_gamma   90.00
#
_symmetry.space_group_name_H-M   'P 1'
#
loop_
_entity.id
_entity.type
_entity.pdbx_description
1 polymer ?
#
loop_
_entity_poly.entity_id
_entity_poly.type
_entity_poly.pdbx_seq_one_letter_code
_entity_poly.pdbx_strand_id
1 'polypeptide(L)'
;MLQLLWTAFSQINPTIGAGIIAAAATVVVSVASILVAKRLEFRAIVAKEHREKKTPFYEDMVKFIFRITFSDKLGLPPLSEEDMIKQMASFTENLVVWGADDVIDAWFKFRNNSIKGESSGITIMFDIENLLLAIRQDLGHPNKGLTKGKILGLFINDIHDHIK
;
A
#
# COMPACT_ATOMS: atom_id res chain seq x y z
N MET A 1 -2.20 -17.33 -42.66
CA MET A 1 -1.55 -15.99 -42.70
C MET A 1 -0.03 -16.06 -42.68
N LEU A 2 0.59 -16.68 -41.67
CA LEU A 2 2.07 -16.80 -41.59
C LEU A 2 2.74 -17.50 -42.78
N GLN A 3 2.15 -18.57 -43.31
CA GLN A 3 2.68 -19.28 -44.49
C GLN A 3 2.64 -18.44 -45.78
N LEU A 4 1.60 -17.62 -45.96
CA LEU A 4 1.43 -16.71 -47.10
C LEU A 4 2.44 -15.57 -47.09
N LEU A 5 2.79 -15.08 -45.89
CA LEU A 5 3.83 -14.08 -45.70
C LEU A 5 5.21 -14.66 -46.00
N TRP A 6 5.48 -15.90 -45.58
CA TRP A 6 6.75 -16.57 -45.80
C TRP A 6 7.04 -16.83 -47.28
N THR A 7 6.05 -17.31 -48.04
CA THR A 7 6.21 -17.58 -49.48
C THR A 7 6.42 -16.29 -50.28
N ALA A 8 5.70 -15.21 -49.96
CA ALA A 8 5.91 -13.90 -50.58
C ALA A 8 7.31 -13.32 -50.28
N PHE A 9 7.86 -13.60 -49.09
CA PHE A 9 9.17 -13.13 -48.66
C PHE A 9 10.33 -13.87 -49.32
N SER A 10 10.19 -15.19 -49.53
CA SER A 10 11.23 -16.04 -50.12
C SER A 10 11.57 -15.70 -51.58
N GLN A 11 10.77 -14.86 -52.25
CA GLN A 11 10.96 -14.48 -53.65
C GLN A 11 11.72 -13.13 -53.82
N ILE A 12 12.06 -12.43 -52.73
CA ILE A 12 12.69 -11.10 -52.78
C ILE A 12 14.23 -11.22 -52.88
N ASN A 13 14.87 -10.33 -53.67
CA ASN A 13 16.33 -10.24 -53.77
C ASN A 13 16.97 -10.01 -52.38
N PRO A 14 18.04 -10.74 -52.00
CA PRO A 14 18.66 -10.67 -50.67
C PRO A 14 19.00 -9.26 -50.18
N THR A 15 19.45 -8.37 -51.08
CA THR A 15 19.88 -7.01 -50.73
C THR A 15 18.70 -6.09 -50.39
N ILE A 16 17.57 -6.26 -51.08
CA ILE A 16 16.33 -5.51 -50.84
C ILE A 16 15.59 -6.13 -49.64
N GLY A 17 15.60 -7.46 -49.53
CA GLY A 17 15.01 -8.20 -48.41
C GLY A 17 15.63 -7.81 -47.07
N ALA A 18 16.95 -7.63 -46.99
CA ALA A 18 17.63 -7.20 -45.77
C ALA A 18 17.15 -5.82 -45.28
N GLY A 19 16.97 -4.85 -46.19
CA GLY A 19 16.44 -3.52 -45.85
C GLY A 19 14.99 -3.57 -45.36
N ILE A 20 14.15 -4.38 -45.99
CA ILE A 20 12.75 -4.58 -45.58
C ILE A 20 12.66 -5.25 -44.21
N ILE A 21 13.47 -6.29 -43.94
CA ILE A 21 13.52 -6.94 -42.63
C ILE A 21 13.94 -5.94 -41.55
N ALA A 22 14.98 -5.15 -41.79
CA ALA A 22 15.46 -4.16 -40.82
C ALA A 22 14.38 -3.11 -40.51
N ALA A 23 13.69 -2.59 -41.53
CA ALA A 23 12.60 -1.65 -41.36
C ALA A 23 11.42 -2.27 -40.58
N ALA A 24 11.01 -3.48 -40.94
CA ALA A 24 9.93 -4.20 -40.27
C ALA A 24 10.27 -4.49 -38.79
N ALA A 25 11.49 -4.96 -38.52
CA ALA A 25 11.98 -5.18 -37.17
C ALA A 25 11.96 -3.89 -36.34
N THR A 26 12.40 -2.77 -36.91
CA THR A 26 12.38 -1.47 -36.23
C THR A 26 10.96 -1.03 -35.87
N VAL A 27 9.99 -1.21 -36.78
CA VAL A 27 8.57 -0.89 -36.52
C VAL A 27 8.02 -1.78 -35.41
N VAL A 28 8.26 -3.09 -35.47
CA VAL A 28 7.78 -4.05 -34.47
C VAL A 28 8.36 -3.76 -33.09
N VAL A 29 9.68 -3.54 -32.99
CA VAL A 29 10.36 -3.20 -31.74
C VAL A 29 9.81 -1.90 -31.17
N SER A 30 9.67 -0.85 -32.00
CA SER A 30 9.15 0.44 -31.55
C SER A 30 7.72 0.32 -31.00
N VAL A 31 6.84 -0.40 -31.70
CA VAL A 31 5.46 -0.63 -31.24
C VAL A 31 5.44 -1.43 -29.94
N ALA A 32 6.23 -2.50 -29.84
CA ALA A 32 6.32 -3.32 -28.64
C ALA A 32 6.81 -2.52 -27.43
N SER A 33 7.85 -1.69 -27.61
CA SER A 33 8.37 -0.80 -26.57
C SER A 33 7.31 0.18 -26.08
N ILE A 34 6.55 0.80 -26.98
CA ILE A 34 5.47 1.73 -26.61
C ILE A 34 4.37 1.01 -25.83
N LEU A 35 3.95 -0.19 -26.25
CA LEU A 35 2.91 -0.96 -25.56
C LEU A 35 3.33 -1.34 -24.14
N VAL A 36 4.58 -1.77 -23.97
CA VAL A 36 5.13 -2.10 -22.64
C VAL A 36 5.21 -0.84 -21.77
N ALA A 37 5.74 0.26 -22.30
CA ALA A 37 5.83 1.53 -21.59
C ALA A 37 4.45 2.02 -21.13
N LYS A 38 3.47 2.08 -22.03
CA LYS A 38 2.08 2.47 -21.72
C LYS A 38 1.47 1.61 -20.62
N ARG A 39 1.73 0.30 -20.63
CA ARG A 39 1.21 -0.60 -19.59
C ARG A 39 1.84 -0.31 -18.23
N LEU A 40 3.14 -0.04 -18.17
CA LEU A 40 3.83 0.30 -16.93
C LEU A 40 3.39 1.67 -16.40
N GLU A 41 3.29 2.68 -17.28
CA GLU A 41 2.79 4.02 -16.94
C GLU A 41 1.38 3.95 -16.38
N PHE A 42 0.48 3.23 -17.05
CA PHE A 42 -0.91 3.12 -16.59
C PHE A 42 -1.00 2.51 -15.20
N ARG A 43 -0.23 1.43 -14.94
CA ARG A 43 -0.17 0.82 -13.60
C ARG A 43 0.39 1.79 -12.56
N ALA A 44 1.42 2.56 -12.89
CA ALA A 44 2.02 3.54 -11.98
C ALA A 44 1.06 4.70 -11.66
N ILE A 45 0.34 5.20 -12.67
CA ILE A 45 -0.67 6.26 -12.53
C ILE A 45 -1.81 5.77 -11.63
N VAL A 46 -2.41 4.61 -11.94
CA VAL A 46 -3.50 4.04 -11.13
C VAL A 46 -3.04 3.86 -9.67
N ALA A 47 -1.86 3.28 -9.45
CA ALA A 47 -1.34 3.11 -8.09
C ALA A 47 -1.07 4.45 -7.38
N LYS A 48 -0.65 5.49 -8.10
CA LYS A 48 -0.45 6.84 -7.56
C LYS A 48 -1.79 7.47 -7.17
N GLU A 49 -2.78 7.45 -8.05
CA GLU A 49 -4.12 8.01 -7.78
C GLU A 49 -4.78 7.32 -6.58
N HIS A 50 -4.71 5.99 -6.48
CA HIS A 50 -5.21 5.28 -5.30
C HIS A 50 -4.49 5.70 -4.02
N ARG A 51 -3.16 5.84 -4.04
CA ARG A 51 -2.42 6.32 -2.87
C ARG A 51 -2.80 7.74 -2.48
N GLU A 52 -2.98 8.64 -3.43
CA GLU A 52 -3.40 10.02 -3.17
C GLU A 52 -4.79 10.09 -2.53
N LYS A 53 -5.70 9.17 -2.87
CA LYS A 53 -7.02 9.07 -2.22
C LYS A 53 -6.98 8.41 -0.84
N LYS A 54 -6.14 7.40 -0.66
CA LYS A 54 -5.96 6.66 0.61
C LYS A 54 -5.23 7.49 1.68
N THR A 55 -4.25 8.29 1.27
CA THR A 55 -3.32 8.97 2.20
C THR A 55 -4.03 9.87 3.21
N PRO A 56 -4.95 10.79 2.83
CA PRO A 56 -5.60 11.68 3.80
C PRO A 56 -6.33 10.92 4.91
N PHE A 57 -7.02 9.84 4.53
CA PHE A 57 -7.72 8.99 5.48
C PHE A 57 -6.75 8.26 6.43
N TYR A 58 -5.67 7.66 5.90
CA TYR A 58 -4.68 6.99 6.74
C TYR A 58 -3.91 7.96 7.63
N GLU A 59 -3.62 9.17 7.17
CA GLU A 59 -3.05 10.22 8.00
C GLU A 59 -3.97 10.55 9.19
N ASP A 60 -5.27 10.68 8.94
CA ASP A 60 -6.24 10.92 10.00
C ASP A 60 -6.35 9.75 10.99
N MET A 61 -6.26 8.50 10.51
CA MET A 61 -6.13 7.33 11.39
C MET A 61 -4.91 7.40 12.30
N VAL A 62 -3.74 7.67 11.72
CA VAL A 62 -2.48 7.74 12.48
C VAL A 62 -2.51 8.91 13.47
N LYS A 63 -2.99 10.08 13.06
CA LYS A 63 -3.17 11.24 13.95
C LYS A 63 -4.09 10.89 15.13
N PHE A 64 -5.17 10.17 14.90
CA PHE A 64 -6.08 9.77 15.96
C PHE A 64 -5.42 8.77 16.94
N ILE A 65 -4.71 7.76 16.44
CA ILE A 65 -3.94 6.83 17.27
C ILE A 65 -2.95 7.60 18.15
N PHE A 66 -2.21 8.55 17.57
CA PHE A 66 -1.25 9.38 18.30
C PHE A 66 -1.95 10.31 19.28
N ARG A 67 -3.11 10.88 18.93
CA ARG A 67 -3.88 11.72 19.86
C ARG A 67 -4.30 10.93 21.09
N ILE A 68 -4.76 9.69 20.94
CA ILE A 68 -5.10 8.82 22.07
C ILE A 68 -3.82 8.47 22.87
N THR A 69 -2.73 8.15 22.19
CA THR A 69 -1.49 7.69 22.85
C THR A 69 -0.74 8.82 23.58
N PHE A 70 -0.84 10.05 23.09
CA PHE A 70 -0.06 11.20 23.57
C PHE A 70 -0.92 12.34 24.15
N SER A 71 -2.24 12.18 24.33
CA SER A 71 -3.12 13.26 24.81
C SER A 71 -2.55 13.95 26.05
N ASP A 72 -2.13 13.16 27.03
CA ASP A 72 -1.67 13.63 28.33
C ASP A 72 -0.31 14.32 28.22
N LYS A 73 0.58 13.77 27.38
CA LYS A 73 1.93 14.32 27.12
C LYS A 73 1.88 15.62 26.32
N LEU A 74 0.85 15.80 25.49
CA LEU A 74 0.65 16.98 24.65
C LEU A 74 -0.24 18.04 25.31
N GLY A 75 -0.77 17.79 26.52
CA GLY A 75 -1.70 18.70 27.19
C GLY A 75 -3.02 18.86 26.42
N LEU A 76 -3.40 17.87 25.61
CA LEU A 76 -4.64 17.90 24.85
C LEU A 76 -5.80 17.45 25.73
N PRO A 77 -7.00 18.06 25.60
CA PRO A 77 -8.16 17.58 26.32
C PRO A 77 -8.50 16.15 25.90
N PRO A 78 -8.97 15.31 26.85
CA PRO A 78 -9.41 13.96 26.53
C PRO A 78 -10.50 14.02 25.47
N LEU A 79 -10.47 13.04 24.55
CA LEU A 79 -11.51 12.89 23.55
C LEU A 79 -12.84 12.57 24.25
N SER A 80 -13.92 13.21 23.81
CA SER A 80 -15.25 12.81 24.25
C SER A 80 -15.60 11.44 23.67
N GLU A 81 -16.46 10.70 24.36
CA GLU A 81 -16.96 9.41 23.86
C GLU A 81 -17.66 9.58 22.50
N GLU A 82 -18.41 10.67 22.32
CA GLU A 82 -19.06 11.01 21.05
C GLU A 82 -18.05 11.21 19.92
N ASP A 83 -16.95 11.94 20.17
CA ASP A 83 -15.89 12.16 19.18
C ASP A 83 -15.20 10.85 18.81
N MET A 84 -14.94 9.97 19.79
CA MET A 84 -14.38 8.65 19.53
C MET A 84 -15.30 7.82 18.64
N ILE A 85 -16.60 7.77 18.94
CA ILE A 85 -17.58 7.01 18.15
C ILE A 85 -17.64 7.54 16.71
N LYS A 86 -17.72 8.87 16.54
CA LYS A 86 -17.72 9.50 15.20
C LYS A 86 -16.46 9.15 14.42
N GLN A 87 -15.29 9.23 15.05
CA GLN A 87 -14.03 8.91 14.39
C GLN A 87 -13.96 7.43 14.00
N MET A 88 -14.38 6.52 14.88
CA MET A 88 -14.43 5.08 14.59
C MET A 88 -15.40 4.74 13.45
N ALA A 89 -16.56 5.39 13.40
CA ALA A 89 -17.52 5.23 12.31
C ALA A 89 -16.91 5.70 10.98
N SER A 90 -16.32 6.89 10.96
CA SER A 90 -15.64 7.44 9.77
C SER A 90 -14.49 6.55 9.30
N PHE A 91 -13.71 5.96 10.21
CA PHE A 91 -12.64 5.04 9.83
C PHE A 91 -13.18 3.74 9.25
N THR A 92 -14.27 3.22 9.79
CA THR A 92 -14.90 2.00 9.27
C THR A 92 -15.45 2.24 7.86
N GLU A 93 -16.12 3.37 7.62
CA GLU A 93 -16.60 3.77 6.30
C GLU A 93 -15.46 3.84 5.29
N ASN A 94 -14.38 4.55 5.63
CA ASN A 94 -13.24 4.71 4.73
C ASN A 94 -12.43 3.42 4.52
N LEU A 95 -12.32 2.55 5.53
CA LEU A 95 -11.67 1.24 5.38
C LEU A 95 -12.40 0.34 4.39
N VAL A 96 -13.73 0.36 4.38
CA VAL A 96 -14.52 -0.44 3.44
C VAL A 96 -14.30 0.02 2.00
N VAL A 97 -14.09 1.33 1.79
CA VAL A 97 -13.90 1.89 0.43
C VAL A 97 -12.45 1.80 -0.04
N TRP A 98 -11.49 2.08 0.86
CA TRP A 98 -10.09 2.33 0.49
C TRP A 98 -9.08 1.40 1.16
N GLY A 99 -9.48 0.69 2.21
CA GLY A 99 -8.62 -0.20 2.98
C GLY A 99 -8.13 -1.38 2.14
N ALA A 100 -6.82 -1.68 2.23
CA ALA A 100 -6.33 -2.97 1.77
C ALA A 100 -6.73 -4.08 2.74
N ASP A 101 -6.81 -5.31 2.24
CA ASP A 101 -7.19 -6.50 3.02
C ASP A 101 -6.38 -6.62 4.32
N ASP A 102 -5.05 -6.46 4.24
CA ASP A 102 -4.14 -6.51 5.40
C ASP A 102 -4.45 -5.41 6.44
N VAL A 103 -4.89 -4.24 5.99
CA VAL A 103 -5.24 -3.11 6.89
C VAL A 103 -6.57 -3.38 7.58
N ILE A 104 -7.55 -3.91 6.84
CA ILE A 104 -8.86 -4.31 7.37
C ILE A 104 -8.67 -5.38 8.45
N ASP A 105 -7.85 -6.40 8.18
CA ASP A 105 -7.54 -7.47 9.13
C ASP A 105 -6.83 -6.96 10.38
N ALA A 106 -5.83 -6.08 10.21
CA ALA A 106 -5.12 -5.48 11.34
C ALA A 106 -6.05 -4.61 12.20
N TRP A 107 -6.91 -3.82 11.57
CA TRP A 107 -7.92 -3.00 12.25
C TRP A 107 -8.93 -3.87 13.01
N PHE A 108 -9.41 -4.95 12.38
CA PHE A 108 -10.34 -5.89 13.00
C PHE A 108 -9.74 -6.52 14.26
N LYS A 109 -8.48 -6.98 14.20
CA LYS A 109 -7.76 -7.55 15.35
C LYS A 109 -7.62 -6.53 16.48
N PHE A 110 -7.14 -5.33 16.18
CA PHE A 110 -7.03 -4.24 17.14
C PHE A 110 -8.37 -3.95 17.84
N ARG A 111 -9.44 -3.78 17.06
CA ARG A 111 -10.78 -3.48 17.59
C ARG A 111 -11.30 -4.60 18.49
N ASN A 112 -11.18 -5.85 18.04
CA ASN A 112 -11.68 -7.01 18.76
C ASN A 112 -10.95 -7.21 20.10
N ASN A 113 -9.62 -7.04 20.09
CA ASN A 113 -8.79 -7.18 21.30
C ASN A 113 -8.98 -6.01 22.27
N SER A 114 -9.24 -4.80 21.75
CA SER A 114 -9.52 -3.62 22.57
C SER A 114 -10.89 -3.67 23.25
N ILE A 115 -11.93 -4.18 22.57
CA ILE A 115 -13.29 -4.26 23.12
C ILE A 115 -13.44 -5.38 24.14
N LYS A 116 -12.82 -6.54 23.90
CA LYS A 116 -12.99 -7.71 24.77
C LYS A 116 -12.41 -7.52 26.17
N GLY A 117 -11.47 -6.59 26.36
CA GLY A 117 -10.84 -6.32 27.67
C GLY A 117 -9.99 -7.46 28.23
N GLU A 118 -9.97 -8.63 27.58
CA GLU A 118 -9.19 -9.82 27.97
C GLU A 118 -7.72 -9.73 27.53
N SER A 119 -7.40 -8.86 26.58
CA SER A 119 -6.04 -8.69 26.05
C SER A 119 -5.23 -7.76 26.93
N SER A 120 -3.98 -8.13 27.19
CA SER A 120 -3.04 -7.25 27.89
C SER A 120 -2.80 -5.96 27.10
N GLY A 121 -2.56 -4.84 27.79
CA GLY A 121 -2.30 -3.54 27.15
C GLY A 121 -1.15 -3.60 26.14
N ILE A 122 -0.12 -4.42 26.42
CA ILE A 122 1.01 -4.63 25.51
C ILE A 122 0.61 -5.37 24.22
N THR A 123 -0.35 -6.30 24.28
CA THR A 123 -0.91 -6.95 23.09
C THR A 123 -1.59 -5.91 22.20
N ILE A 124 -2.39 -5.02 22.79
CA ILE A 124 -3.09 -3.96 22.06
C ILE A 124 -2.07 -3.01 21.40
N MET A 125 -0.96 -2.69 22.06
CA MET A 125 0.11 -1.90 21.45
C MET A 125 0.73 -2.59 20.23
N PHE A 126 0.99 -3.90 20.30
CA PHE A 126 1.47 -4.65 19.14
C PHE A 126 0.43 -4.74 18.02
N ASP A 127 -0.87 -4.74 18.32
CA ASP A 127 -1.91 -4.64 17.30
C ASP A 127 -1.90 -3.27 16.61
N ILE A 128 -1.65 -2.18 17.35
CA ILE A 128 -1.41 -0.85 16.78
C ILE A 128 -0.19 -0.88 15.86
N GLU A 129 0.91 -1.50 16.27
CA GLU A 129 2.10 -1.64 15.43
C GLU A 129 1.79 -2.37 14.12
N ASN A 130 1.09 -3.50 14.19
CA ASN A 130 0.69 -4.26 13.02
C ASN A 130 -0.20 -3.43 12.08
N LEU A 131 -1.12 -2.64 12.63
CA LEU A 131 -1.94 -1.71 11.85
C LEU A 131 -1.10 -0.63 11.15
N LEU A 132 -0.16 -0.01 11.87
CA LEU A 132 0.74 1.00 11.29
C LEU A 132 1.62 0.41 10.18
N LEU A 133 2.10 -0.82 10.35
CA LEU A 133 2.87 -1.53 9.32
C LEU A 133 2.01 -1.88 8.10
N ALA A 134 0.77 -2.32 8.29
CA ALA A 134 -0.16 -2.60 7.20
C ALA A 134 -0.48 -1.32 6.39
N ILE A 135 -0.73 -0.19 7.06
CA ILE A 135 -0.95 1.11 6.41
C ILE A 135 0.28 1.52 5.59
N ARG A 136 1.48 1.41 6.16
CA ARG A 136 2.74 1.71 5.45
C ARG A 136 2.89 0.86 4.20
N GLN A 137 2.58 -0.42 4.28
CA GLN A 137 2.66 -1.35 3.15
C GLN A 137 1.65 -1.01 2.06
N ASP A 138 0.41 -0.67 2.40
CA ASP A 138 -0.62 -0.24 1.44
C ASP A 138 -0.23 1.08 0.73
N LEU A 139 0.44 1.97 1.45
CA LEU A 139 1.02 3.20 0.88
C LEU A 139 2.30 2.97 0.06
N GLY A 140 2.78 1.72 -0.05
CA GLY A 140 3.92 1.34 -0.88
C GLY A 140 5.28 1.41 -0.19
N HIS A 141 5.34 1.60 1.13
CA HIS A 141 6.58 1.53 1.87
C HIS A 141 6.98 0.07 2.14
N PRO A 142 8.20 -0.35 1.77
CA PRO A 142 8.69 -1.67 2.14
C PRO A 142 8.92 -1.71 3.66
N ASN A 143 8.30 -2.66 4.35
CA ASN A 143 8.54 -2.91 5.78
C ASN A 143 9.84 -3.72 6.04
N LYS A 144 10.82 -3.62 5.14
CA LYS A 144 12.08 -4.39 5.23
C LYS A 144 12.90 -3.93 6.44
N GLY A 145 13.24 -4.87 7.32
CA GLY A 145 14.04 -4.59 8.51
C GLY A 145 13.27 -3.91 9.65
N LEU A 146 11.93 -3.85 9.55
CA LEU A 146 11.04 -3.47 10.65
C LEU A 146 10.62 -4.72 11.41
N THR A 147 11.42 -5.10 12.41
CA THR A 147 11.08 -6.17 13.35
C THR A 147 10.00 -5.70 14.32
N LYS A 148 9.31 -6.64 14.96
CA LYS A 148 8.36 -6.37 16.03
C LYS A 148 8.96 -5.43 17.08
N GLY A 149 8.18 -4.47 17.55
CA GLY A 149 8.52 -3.42 18.51
C GLY A 149 9.34 -2.26 17.95
N LYS A 150 9.78 -2.29 16.69
CA LYS A 150 10.64 -1.23 16.15
C LYS A 150 9.90 0.06 15.84
N ILE A 151 8.63 -0.01 15.43
CA ILE A 151 7.81 1.20 15.23
C ILE A 151 7.35 1.74 16.58
N LEU A 152 6.92 0.85 17.49
CA LEU A 152 6.57 1.24 18.86
C LEU A 152 7.76 1.86 19.59
N GLY A 153 8.98 1.36 19.37
CA GLY A 153 10.21 1.88 19.97
C GLY A 153 10.54 3.32 19.59
N LEU A 154 9.87 3.89 18.58
CA LEU A 154 9.97 5.32 18.27
C LEU A 154 9.32 6.19 19.36
N PHE A 155 8.44 5.62 20.17
CA PHE A 155 7.63 6.39 21.12
C PHE A 155 7.27 5.68 22.44
N ILE A 156 7.72 4.43 22.61
CA ILE A 156 7.63 3.63 23.83
C ILE A 156 9.04 3.14 24.16
N ASN A 157 9.62 3.65 25.25
CA ASN A 157 11.04 3.45 25.57
C ASN A 157 11.37 2.03 26.04
N ASP A 158 10.43 1.37 26.71
CA ASP A 158 10.54 0.06 27.37
C ASP A 158 9.97 -1.09 26.53
N ILE A 159 9.59 -0.83 25.27
CA ILE A 159 8.97 -1.87 24.43
C ILE A 159 9.86 -3.09 24.23
N HIS A 160 11.18 -2.90 24.23
CA HIS A 160 12.15 -3.97 24.03
C HIS A 160 12.12 -5.01 25.16
N ASP A 161 11.74 -4.61 26.37
CA ASP A 161 11.63 -5.52 27.53
C ASP A 161 10.40 -6.44 27.42
N HIS A 162 9.50 -6.13 26.47
CA HIS A 162 8.27 -6.87 26.22
C HIS A 162 8.28 -7.69 24.93
N ILE A 163 9.40 -7.71 24.21
CA ILE A 163 9.61 -8.57 23.04
C ILE A 163 10.28 -9.86 23.53
N LYS A 164 9.53 -10.96 23.54
CA LYS A 164 10.08 -12.32 23.74
C LYS A 164 10.61 -12.89 22.43
#